data_AF-A0A7X4YBZ1-F1
#
_entry.id   AF-A0A7X4YBZ1-F1
#
_cell.length_a   1.000
_cell.length_b   1.000
_cell.length_c   1.000
_cell.angle_alpha   90.00
_cell.angle_beta   90.00
_cell.angle_gamma   90.00
#
_symmetry.space_group_name_H-M   'P 1'
#
loop_
_entity.id
_entity.type
_entity.pdbx_description
1 polymer ?
#
loop_
_entity_poly.entity_id
_entity_poly.type
_entity_poly.pdbx_seq_one_letter_code
_entity_poly.pdbx_strand_id
1 'polypeptide(L)'
;MIPNAAHSPMLGTIILDSFKKTEAPRIAAALGEICSANDNYGWASTGVYSFFDPQTKETLYLGLAQDFTERFKQHTGLKACAPKFCKKGKIAAYFQQKEKLGFGILAQSPLEQPVLRKNRKERRAQPHDDDLAGLTYAQTGEGQLIEAHRLALGVLPPWNSIGGDKRGQARASEGNIAIVQALCGRLDAFPVARSTLRELADTPLFTDYEVDLHAARLMAQLDSDLLGCLSRLARRGALSKPLDAYLEYLKRTPAL
;
A
#
# COMPACT_ATOMS: atom_id res chain seq x y z
N MET A 1 -1.62 25.88 -18.45
CA MET A 1 -1.10 24.81 -19.31
C MET A 1 -0.65 23.69 -18.37
N ILE A 2 -1.50 22.69 -18.13
CA ILE A 2 -1.18 21.57 -17.23
C ILE A 2 -0.20 20.70 -18.02
N PRO A 3 1.03 20.49 -17.56
CA PRO A 3 1.96 19.63 -18.26
C PRO A 3 1.37 18.23 -18.32
N ASN A 4 1.45 17.65 -19.52
CA ASN A 4 1.15 16.27 -19.90
C ASN A 4 0.85 15.35 -18.70
N ALA A 5 -0.37 14.79 -18.68
CA ALA A 5 -0.78 13.72 -17.79
C ALA A 5 0.07 12.45 -18.04
N ALA A 6 1.33 12.48 -17.58
CA ALA A 6 2.08 11.29 -17.26
C ALA A 6 1.20 10.53 -16.27
N HIS A 7 0.81 9.31 -16.65
CA HIS A 7 -0.12 8.46 -15.91
C HIS A 7 0.15 8.58 -14.41
N SER A 8 -0.82 9.16 -13.69
CA SER A 8 -0.75 9.27 -12.23
C SER A 8 -0.67 7.86 -11.68
N PRO A 9 0.26 7.56 -10.77
CA PRO A 9 0.38 6.22 -10.22
C PRO A 9 -0.95 5.83 -9.59
N MET A 10 -1.56 4.72 -10.04
CA MET A 10 -2.82 4.17 -9.53
C MET A 10 -2.70 3.57 -8.10
N LEU A 11 -1.89 4.19 -7.26
CA LEU A 11 -1.68 3.89 -5.85
C LEU A 11 -2.71 4.67 -5.04
N GLY A 12 -3.79 4.00 -4.64
CA GLY A 12 -4.98 4.68 -4.13
C GLY A 12 -5.18 4.60 -2.61
N THR A 13 -4.92 3.43 -2.01
CA THR A 13 -5.26 3.16 -0.61
C THR A 13 -4.02 2.79 0.19
N ILE A 14 -3.87 3.40 1.37
CA ILE A 14 -2.89 3.03 2.38
C ILE A 14 -3.57 2.12 3.40
N ILE A 15 -3.11 0.88 3.55
CA ILE A 15 -3.63 -0.08 4.54
C ILE A 15 -2.53 -0.32 5.57
N LEU A 16 -2.89 -0.20 6.84
CA LEU A 16 -1.96 -0.28 7.97
C LEU A 16 -2.30 -1.45 8.89
N ASP A 17 -1.31 -2.02 9.53
CA ASP A 17 -1.46 -2.96 10.65
C ASP A 17 -0.20 -2.90 11.53
N SER A 18 -0.27 -3.50 12.72
CA SER A 18 0.90 -3.75 13.55
C SER A 18 0.84 -5.15 14.15
N PHE A 19 2.00 -5.79 14.30
CA PHE A 19 2.05 -7.20 14.65
C PHE A 19 3.21 -7.51 15.60
N LYS A 20 2.96 -8.44 16.52
CA LYS A 20 4.00 -9.14 17.27
C LYS A 20 4.65 -10.18 16.37
N LYS A 21 5.89 -10.59 16.70
CA LYS A 21 6.61 -11.62 15.95
C LYS A 21 5.79 -12.90 15.70
N THR A 22 5.01 -13.33 16.69
CA THR A 22 4.14 -14.52 16.61
C THR A 22 2.93 -14.35 15.70
N GLU A 23 2.55 -13.11 15.36
CA GLU A 23 1.39 -12.78 14.52
C GLU A 23 1.77 -12.63 13.04
N ALA A 24 3.05 -12.70 12.69
CA ALA A 24 3.50 -12.61 11.30
C ALA A 24 2.76 -13.58 10.34
N PRO A 25 2.47 -14.85 10.70
CA PRO A 25 1.66 -15.73 9.85
C PRO A 25 0.27 -15.16 9.55
N ARG A 26 -0.38 -14.49 10.52
CA ARG A 26 -1.71 -13.89 10.34
C ARG A 26 -1.68 -12.68 9.41
N ILE A 27 -0.65 -11.83 9.51
CA ILE A 27 -0.44 -10.73 8.55
C ILE A 27 -0.24 -11.29 7.14
N ALA A 28 0.58 -12.34 6.99
CA ALA A 28 0.81 -12.98 5.70
C ALA A 28 -0.47 -13.62 5.11
N ALA A 29 -1.35 -14.17 5.96
CA ALA A 29 -2.64 -14.71 5.53
C ALA A 29 -3.58 -13.58 5.06
N ALA A 30 -3.70 -12.51 5.84
CA ALA A 30 -4.53 -11.34 5.49
C ALA A 30 -4.09 -10.68 4.19
N LEU A 31 -2.77 -10.51 3.95
CA LEU A 31 -2.24 -10.05 2.66
C LEU A 31 -2.61 -10.99 1.50
N GLY A 32 -2.63 -12.30 1.75
CA GLY A 32 -2.97 -13.29 0.75
C GLY A 32 -4.44 -13.27 0.36
N GLU A 33 -5.30 -12.81 1.27
CA GLU A 33 -6.75 -12.73 1.09
C GLU A 33 -7.17 -11.45 0.36
N ILE A 34 -6.68 -10.29 0.80
CA ILE A 34 -7.14 -8.99 0.25
C ILE A 34 -6.21 -8.42 -0.83
N CYS A 35 -5.03 -9.01 -1.03
CA CYS A 35 -4.07 -8.64 -2.08
C CYS A 35 -3.59 -9.88 -2.85
N SER A 36 -4.51 -10.78 -3.16
CA SER A 36 -4.26 -11.96 -3.99
C SER A 36 -3.87 -11.53 -5.40
N ALA A 37 -2.94 -12.27 -6.02
CA ALA A 37 -2.59 -12.01 -7.42
C ALA A 37 -3.43 -12.85 -8.40
N ASN A 38 -4.19 -13.81 -7.88
CA ASN A 38 -4.90 -14.82 -8.67
C ASN A 38 -6.39 -14.48 -8.83
N ASP A 39 -6.82 -13.37 -8.26
CA ASP A 39 -8.17 -12.85 -8.38
C ASP A 39 -8.13 -11.31 -8.43
N ASN A 40 -9.31 -10.71 -8.47
CA ASN A 40 -9.49 -9.26 -8.48
C ASN A 40 -10.20 -8.76 -7.21
N TYR A 41 -10.21 -9.56 -6.14
CA TYR A 41 -10.82 -9.17 -4.88
C TYR A 41 -9.85 -8.28 -4.08
N GLY A 42 -10.34 -7.15 -3.58
CA GLY A 42 -9.53 -6.17 -2.86
C GLY A 42 -8.59 -5.40 -3.78
N TRP A 43 -7.28 -5.58 -3.59
CA TRP A 43 -6.22 -4.80 -4.25
C TRP A 43 -5.21 -5.67 -4.99
N ALA A 44 -4.41 -5.05 -5.86
CA ALA A 44 -3.28 -5.77 -6.45
C ALA A 44 -2.28 -6.22 -5.38
N SER A 45 -1.63 -7.35 -5.64
CA SER A 45 -0.51 -7.86 -4.85
C SER A 45 0.77 -7.01 -4.97
N THR A 46 0.80 -6.05 -5.90
CA THR A 46 1.95 -5.19 -6.18
C THR A 46 1.75 -3.80 -5.62
N GLY A 47 2.84 -3.19 -5.14
CA GLY A 47 2.86 -1.80 -4.72
C GLY A 47 4.04 -1.47 -3.82
N VAL A 48 3.90 -0.40 -3.05
CA VAL A 48 4.93 0.06 -2.10
C VAL A 48 4.51 -0.32 -0.69
N TYR A 49 5.44 -0.72 0.16
CA TYR A 49 5.18 -1.00 1.57
C TYR A 49 6.18 -0.32 2.48
N SER A 50 5.83 -0.22 3.75
CA SER A 50 6.66 0.28 4.82
C SER A 50 6.73 -0.70 5.99
N PHE A 51 7.89 -0.76 6.63
CA PHE A 51 7.98 -1.13 8.04
C PHE A 51 8.18 0.14 8.85
N PHE A 52 7.46 0.26 9.96
CA PHE A 52 7.51 1.44 10.82
C PHE A 52 7.40 1.05 12.30
N ASP A 53 7.87 1.92 13.19
CA ASP A 53 7.66 1.75 14.62
C ASP A 53 6.24 2.24 14.99
N PRO A 54 5.35 1.38 15.51
CA PRO A 54 3.96 1.76 15.76
C PRO A 54 3.80 2.71 16.94
N GLN A 55 4.81 2.86 17.82
CA GLN A 55 4.78 3.79 18.94
C GLN A 55 5.26 5.18 18.51
N THR A 56 6.43 5.27 17.86
CA THR A 56 7.03 6.57 17.46
C THR A 56 6.52 7.06 16.11
N LYS A 57 5.85 6.17 15.35
CA LYS A 57 5.45 6.38 13.94
C LYS A 57 6.65 6.69 13.04
N GLU A 58 7.84 6.22 13.40
CA GLU A 58 9.06 6.37 12.61
C GLU A 58 9.05 5.38 11.43
N THR A 59 9.29 5.89 10.22
CA THR A 59 9.47 5.07 9.02
C THR A 59 10.82 4.38 9.07
N LEU A 60 10.82 3.06 9.25
CA LEU A 60 12.06 2.26 9.35
C LEU A 60 12.53 1.82 7.96
N TYR A 61 11.59 1.49 7.08
CA TYR A 61 11.85 1.01 5.73
C TYR A 61 10.73 1.40 4.77
N LEU A 62 11.10 1.64 3.51
CA LEU A 62 10.20 1.72 2.36
C LEU A 62 10.70 0.76 1.28
N GLY A 63 9.82 0.00 0.65
CA GLY A 63 10.21 -0.95 -0.38
C GLY A 63 9.13 -1.30 -1.38
N LEU A 64 9.57 -1.80 -2.53
CA LEU A 64 8.72 -2.34 -3.58
C LEU A 64 8.40 -3.82 -3.34
N ALA A 65 7.14 -4.19 -3.53
CA ALA A 65 6.71 -5.59 -3.63
C ALA A 65 6.04 -5.83 -4.98
N GLN A 66 6.47 -6.88 -5.70
CA GLN A 66 5.67 -7.49 -6.79
C GLN A 66 4.54 -8.37 -6.22
N ASP A 67 4.74 -8.84 -5.00
CA ASP A 67 3.78 -9.65 -4.25
C ASP A 67 3.98 -9.34 -2.77
N PHE A 68 3.06 -8.58 -2.18
CA PHE A 68 3.12 -8.19 -0.77
C PHE A 68 3.24 -9.41 0.14
N THR A 69 2.44 -10.45 -0.11
CA THR A 69 2.41 -11.67 0.71
C THR A 69 3.78 -12.35 0.68
N GLU A 70 4.33 -12.58 -0.51
CA GLU A 70 5.60 -13.27 -0.64
C GLU A 70 6.77 -12.43 -0.10
N ARG A 71 6.74 -11.11 -0.32
CA ARG A 71 7.77 -10.20 0.16
C ARG A 71 7.74 -10.07 1.69
N PHE A 72 6.56 -10.00 2.28
CA PHE A 72 6.37 -9.99 3.72
C PHE A 72 6.87 -11.30 4.34
N LYS A 73 6.50 -12.46 3.78
CA LYS A 73 6.99 -13.77 4.24
C LYS A 73 8.52 -13.88 4.20
N GLN A 74 9.15 -13.36 3.14
CA GLN A 74 10.61 -13.30 3.03
C GLN A 74 11.24 -12.48 4.16
N HIS A 75 10.70 -11.28 4.41
CA HIS A 75 11.23 -10.38 5.43
C HIS A 75 11.00 -10.86 6.86
N THR A 76 9.86 -11.49 7.14
CA THR A 76 9.56 -12.04 8.48
C THR A 76 10.18 -13.41 8.71
N GLY A 77 10.78 -14.02 7.70
CA GLY A 77 11.43 -15.33 7.79
C GLY A 77 10.48 -16.52 7.66
N LEU A 78 9.21 -16.30 7.32
CA LEU A 78 8.25 -17.35 6.96
C LEU A 78 8.59 -18.01 5.61
N LYS A 79 9.38 -17.32 4.78
CA LYS A 79 9.93 -17.85 3.52
C LYS A 79 11.43 -17.55 3.45
N ALA A 80 12.20 -18.49 2.91
CA ALA A 80 13.63 -18.28 2.64
C ALA A 80 13.84 -17.11 1.67
N CYS A 81 14.88 -16.32 1.90
CA CYS A 81 15.25 -15.18 1.06
C CYS A 81 16.76 -14.99 1.10
N ALA A 82 17.35 -14.53 0.00
CA ALA A 82 18.77 -14.18 -0.06
C ALA A 82 19.08 -13.06 0.96
N PRO A 83 20.12 -13.19 1.79
CA PRO A 83 20.41 -12.23 2.87
C PRO A 83 20.57 -10.78 2.39
N LYS A 84 21.18 -10.59 1.21
CA LYS A 84 21.54 -9.28 0.65
C LYS A 84 20.35 -8.33 0.44
N PHE A 85 19.16 -8.86 0.21
CA PHE A 85 17.96 -8.07 -0.12
C PHE A 85 16.84 -8.23 0.90
N CYS A 86 17.12 -8.87 2.04
CA CYS A 86 16.12 -9.22 3.04
C CYS A 86 16.28 -8.42 4.33
N LYS A 87 15.17 -7.95 4.91
CA LYS A 87 15.13 -7.25 6.19
C LYS A 87 14.96 -8.18 7.41
N LYS A 88 15.04 -9.50 7.22
CA LYS A 88 14.92 -10.51 8.30
C LYS A 88 15.84 -10.22 9.49
N GLY A 89 17.10 -9.88 9.25
CA GLY A 89 18.03 -9.53 10.32
C GLY A 89 17.63 -8.26 11.09
N LYS A 90 17.19 -7.22 10.38
CA LYS A 90 16.72 -5.95 10.97
C LYS A 90 15.44 -6.15 11.79
N ILE A 91 14.48 -6.92 11.27
CA ILE A 91 13.24 -7.26 11.96
C ILE A 91 13.51 -8.12 13.20
N ALA A 92 14.41 -9.10 13.10
CA ALA A 92 14.79 -9.92 14.25
C ALA A 92 15.44 -9.07 15.36
N ALA A 93 16.34 -8.15 15.00
CA ALA A 93 16.96 -7.21 15.95
C ALA A 93 15.93 -6.23 16.55
N TYR A 94 14.98 -5.75 15.76
CA TYR A 94 13.90 -4.88 16.24
C TYR A 94 13.05 -5.58 17.32
N PHE A 95 12.64 -6.83 17.07
CA PHE A 95 11.87 -7.62 18.04
C PHE A 95 12.64 -8.05 19.30
N GLN A 96 13.96 -7.80 19.39
CA GLN A 96 14.69 -7.95 20.65
C GLN A 96 14.44 -6.79 21.62
N GLN A 97 13.99 -5.64 21.09
CA GLN A 97 13.83 -4.39 21.85
C GLN A 97 12.39 -3.93 21.93
N LYS A 98 11.56 -4.27 20.93
CA LYS A 98 10.19 -3.80 20.77
C LYS A 98 9.25 -4.98 20.56
N GLU A 99 8.03 -4.87 21.10
CA GLU A 99 7.05 -5.96 21.05
C GLU A 99 6.32 -6.04 19.70
N LYS A 100 5.98 -4.90 19.11
CA LYS A 100 5.18 -4.79 17.89
C LYS A 100 5.93 -4.01 16.80
N LEU A 101 5.80 -4.47 15.57
CA LEU A 101 6.29 -3.78 14.36
C LEU A 101 5.09 -3.38 13.49
N GLY A 102 5.11 -2.15 12.98
CA GLY A 102 4.12 -1.66 12.02
C GLY A 102 4.42 -2.13 10.60
N PHE A 103 3.36 -2.43 9.85
CA PHE A 103 3.43 -2.73 8.42
C PHE A 103 2.35 -1.93 7.69
N GLY A 104 2.77 -1.16 6.69
CA GLY A 104 1.87 -0.37 5.86
C GLY A 104 2.05 -0.72 4.39
N ILE A 105 0.97 -0.76 3.62
CA ILE A 105 1.00 -0.93 2.17
C ILE A 105 0.29 0.24 1.50
N LEU A 106 0.87 0.76 0.42
CA LEU A 106 0.23 1.66 -0.52
C LEU A 106 -0.16 0.79 -1.72
N ALA A 107 -1.44 0.45 -1.76
CA ALA A 107 -2.01 -0.56 -2.65
C ALA A 107 -2.49 0.04 -3.98
N GLN A 108 -2.34 -0.76 -5.04
CA GLN A 108 -2.82 -0.43 -6.38
C GLN A 108 -4.17 -1.08 -6.67
N SER A 109 -4.86 -0.58 -7.68
CA SER A 109 -6.05 -1.25 -8.23
C SER A 109 -5.71 -2.67 -8.69
N PRO A 110 -6.58 -3.67 -8.49
CA PRO A 110 -6.39 -5.02 -9.03
C PRO A 110 -6.32 -5.06 -10.56
N LEU A 111 -6.77 -4.00 -11.25
CA LEU A 111 -6.61 -3.83 -12.70
C LEU A 111 -5.15 -3.61 -13.11
N GLU A 112 -4.32 -3.11 -12.21
CA GLU A 112 -2.87 -2.87 -12.40
C GLU A 112 -2.02 -4.06 -11.93
N GLN A 113 -2.64 -5.20 -11.62
CA GLN A 113 -1.92 -6.39 -11.19
C GLN A 113 -1.00 -6.90 -12.31
N PRO A 114 0.33 -6.92 -12.09
CA PRO A 114 1.26 -7.40 -13.11
C PRO A 114 1.18 -8.92 -13.27
N VAL A 115 1.69 -9.38 -14.41
CA VAL A 115 1.86 -10.81 -14.70
C VAL A 115 2.99 -11.39 -13.84
N LEU A 116 2.62 -12.24 -12.91
CA LEU A 116 3.50 -13.03 -12.05
C LEU A 116 3.52 -14.49 -12.49
N ARG A 117 4.51 -15.26 -12.02
CA ARG A 117 4.58 -16.70 -12.31
C ARG A 117 3.29 -17.46 -11.93
N LYS A 118 2.64 -17.05 -10.83
CA LYS A 118 1.46 -17.73 -10.26
C LYS A 118 0.15 -17.45 -11.00
N ASN A 119 -0.05 -16.25 -11.53
CA ASN A 119 -1.26 -15.84 -12.24
C ASN A 119 -1.08 -15.79 -13.77
N ARG A 120 0.08 -16.22 -14.28
CA ARG A 120 0.45 -16.18 -15.70
C ARG A 120 -0.58 -16.87 -16.61
N LYS A 121 -1.20 -17.96 -16.16
CA LYS A 121 -2.19 -18.70 -16.95
C LYS A 121 -3.48 -17.90 -17.11
N GLU A 122 -4.00 -17.37 -16.00
CA GLU A 122 -5.23 -16.57 -15.96
C GLU A 122 -5.05 -15.27 -16.74
N ARG A 123 -3.95 -14.54 -16.50
CA ARG A 123 -3.66 -13.27 -17.19
C ARG A 123 -3.42 -13.44 -18.69
N ARG A 124 -2.86 -14.58 -19.14
CA ARG A 124 -2.72 -14.88 -20.57
C ARG A 124 -4.06 -15.09 -21.28
N ALA A 125 -5.09 -15.52 -20.56
CA ALA A 125 -6.43 -15.67 -21.12
C ALA A 125 -7.17 -14.33 -21.24
N GLN A 126 -6.71 -13.30 -20.51
CA GLN A 126 -7.24 -11.93 -20.51
C GLN A 126 -6.09 -10.93 -20.63
N PRO A 127 -5.42 -10.86 -21.79
CA PRO A 127 -4.32 -9.93 -21.97
C PRO A 127 -4.82 -8.48 -21.84
N HIS A 128 -4.18 -7.71 -20.96
CA HIS A 128 -4.37 -6.27 -20.87
C HIS A 128 -3.27 -5.57 -21.66
N ASP A 129 -3.57 -4.37 -22.18
CA ASP A 129 -2.67 -3.65 -23.09
C ASP A 129 -1.31 -3.25 -22.46
N ASP A 130 -1.19 -3.25 -21.13
CA ASP A 130 0.08 -2.93 -20.42
C ASP A 130 0.33 -3.81 -19.18
N ASP A 131 0.74 -5.06 -19.40
CA ASP A 131 1.11 -6.03 -18.35
C ASP A 131 2.28 -5.58 -17.44
N LEU A 132 2.99 -4.48 -17.79
CA LEU A 132 4.15 -3.95 -17.06
C LEU A 132 3.89 -2.61 -16.35
N ALA A 133 2.78 -1.93 -16.66
CA ALA A 133 2.40 -0.64 -16.09
C ALA A 133 2.41 -0.66 -14.56
N GLY A 134 1.65 -1.58 -13.94
CA GLY A 134 1.51 -1.65 -12.49
C GLY A 134 2.84 -1.79 -11.74
N LEU A 135 3.75 -2.63 -12.24
CA LEU A 135 5.10 -2.78 -11.67
C LEU A 135 5.92 -1.49 -11.84
N THR A 136 5.83 -0.85 -13.00
CA THR A 136 6.53 0.42 -13.27
C THR A 136 6.03 1.54 -12.37
N TYR A 137 4.72 1.61 -12.11
CA TYR A 137 4.14 2.56 -11.16
C TYR A 137 4.62 2.31 -9.73
N ALA A 138 4.65 1.05 -9.30
CA ALA A 138 5.12 0.70 -7.96
C ALA A 138 6.63 1.02 -7.80
N GLN A 139 7.45 0.74 -8.81
CA GLN A 139 8.87 1.10 -8.84
C GLN A 139 9.08 2.62 -8.74
N THR A 140 8.36 3.37 -9.56
CA THR A 140 8.44 4.84 -9.57
C THR A 140 7.97 5.42 -8.24
N GLY A 141 6.87 4.90 -7.69
CA GLY A 141 6.35 5.30 -6.38
C GLY A 141 7.32 5.02 -5.23
N GLU A 142 7.98 3.86 -5.23
CA GLU A 142 9.00 3.53 -4.21
C GLU A 142 10.16 4.53 -4.24
N GLY A 143 10.74 4.79 -5.41
CA GLY A 143 11.82 5.77 -5.56
C GLY A 143 11.39 7.19 -5.14
N GLN A 144 10.15 7.57 -5.47
CA GLN A 144 9.60 8.88 -5.09
C GLN A 144 9.45 9.02 -3.57
N LEU A 145 8.93 7.99 -2.88
CA LEU A 145 8.68 8.04 -1.45
C LEU A 145 9.96 7.94 -0.61
N ILE A 146 10.94 7.15 -1.05
CA ILE A 146 12.26 7.11 -0.39
C ILE A 146 12.95 8.47 -0.50
N GLU A 147 12.90 9.09 -1.69
CA GLU A 147 13.53 10.39 -1.91
C GLU A 147 12.79 11.51 -1.18
N ALA A 148 11.45 11.46 -1.11
CA ALA A 148 10.66 12.41 -0.32
C ALA A 148 11.05 12.38 1.15
N HIS A 149 11.28 11.20 1.73
CA HIS A 149 11.80 11.06 3.09
C HIS A 149 13.19 11.73 3.23
N ARG A 150 14.09 11.52 2.25
CA ARG A 150 15.43 12.12 2.25
C ARG A 150 15.38 13.64 2.13
N LEU A 151 14.53 14.19 1.28
CA LEU A 151 14.36 15.63 1.09
C LEU A 151 13.83 16.29 2.38
N ALA A 152 12.83 15.68 3.02
CA ALA A 152 12.19 16.25 4.20
C ALA A 152 13.03 16.11 5.49
N LEU A 153 13.79 15.03 5.64
CA LEU A 153 14.50 14.69 6.89
C LEU A 153 16.03 14.68 6.75
N GLY A 154 16.55 14.96 5.55
CA GLY A 154 17.98 14.94 5.25
C GLY A 154 18.61 13.54 5.15
N VAL A 155 17.86 12.48 5.47
CA VAL A 155 18.36 11.09 5.54
C VAL A 155 17.37 10.09 4.94
N LEU A 156 17.90 8.96 4.44
CA LEU A 156 17.06 7.82 4.06
C LEU A 156 16.46 7.15 5.31
N PRO A 157 15.35 6.39 5.19
CA PRO A 157 14.90 5.53 6.27
C PRO A 157 16.04 4.59 6.73
N PRO A 158 16.15 4.27 8.03
CA PRO A 158 17.33 3.62 8.61
C PRO A 158 17.60 2.22 8.04
N TRP A 159 16.60 1.53 7.48
CA TRP A 159 16.77 0.23 6.84
C TRP A 159 16.88 0.31 5.31
N ASN A 160 16.75 1.49 4.71
CA ASN A 160 17.04 1.74 3.30
C ASN A 160 18.54 2.04 3.13
N SER A 161 19.18 1.37 2.17
CA SER A 161 20.60 1.62 1.83
C SER A 161 20.77 2.30 0.47
N ILE A 162 19.69 2.40 -0.30
CA ILE A 162 19.63 3.01 -1.63
C ILE A 162 18.32 3.79 -1.77
N GLY A 163 18.29 4.75 -2.69
CA GLY A 163 17.15 5.65 -2.94
C GLY A 163 16.02 5.09 -3.83
N GLY A 164 16.08 3.82 -4.25
CA GLY A 164 15.08 3.25 -5.17
C GLY A 164 15.26 3.67 -6.64
N ASP A 165 14.15 3.71 -7.40
CA ASP A 165 14.12 4.07 -8.83
C ASP A 165 14.49 5.55 -9.09
N LYS A 166 15.35 5.80 -10.08
CA LYS A 166 15.86 7.13 -10.45
C LYS A 166 14.77 8.06 -11.03
N ARG A 167 13.79 7.52 -11.77
CA ARG A 167 12.66 8.30 -12.31
C ARG A 167 11.73 8.72 -11.18
N GLY A 168 11.53 7.83 -10.21
CA GLY A 168 10.82 8.13 -8.96
C GLY A 168 11.48 9.26 -8.19
N GLN A 169 12.79 9.18 -7.95
CA GLN A 169 13.58 10.22 -7.29
C GLN A 169 13.43 11.58 -7.99
N ALA A 170 13.53 11.63 -9.32
CA ALA A 170 13.40 12.87 -10.09
C ALA A 170 12.01 13.52 -10.01
N ARG A 171 10.98 12.77 -9.58
CA ARG A 171 9.61 13.24 -9.39
C ARG A 171 9.26 13.52 -7.92
N ALA A 172 10.21 13.31 -7.01
CA ALA A 172 9.97 13.54 -5.59
C ALA A 172 9.90 15.03 -5.29
N SER A 173 8.97 15.38 -4.40
CA SER A 173 8.79 16.71 -3.84
C SER A 173 8.63 16.60 -2.33
N GLU A 174 8.85 17.69 -1.60
CA GLU A 174 8.64 17.72 -0.15
C GLU A 174 7.20 17.35 0.22
N GLY A 175 6.20 17.72 -0.59
CA GLY A 175 4.79 17.37 -0.36
C GLY A 175 4.52 15.86 -0.35
N ASN A 176 5.37 15.05 -1.01
CA ASN A 176 5.23 13.60 -0.97
C ASN A 176 5.51 13.00 0.42
N ILE A 177 6.12 13.75 1.35
CA ILE A 177 6.33 13.30 2.73
C ILE A 177 5.01 12.95 3.44
N ALA A 178 3.91 13.61 3.07
CA ALA A 178 2.59 13.33 3.64
C ALA A 178 2.16 11.87 3.39
N ILE A 179 2.49 11.31 2.22
CA ILE A 179 2.21 9.90 1.90
C ILE A 179 3.08 8.97 2.74
N VAL A 180 4.35 9.32 2.95
CA VAL A 180 5.27 8.55 3.82
C VAL A 180 4.77 8.56 5.26
N GLN A 181 4.32 9.71 5.76
CA GLN A 181 3.75 9.86 7.11
C GLN A 181 2.43 9.10 7.26
N ALA A 182 1.59 9.08 6.22
CA ALA A 182 0.38 8.28 6.22
C ALA A 182 0.69 6.77 6.21
N LEU A 183 1.70 6.33 5.46
CA LEU A 183 2.17 4.94 5.41
C LEU A 183 2.72 4.39 6.72
N CYS A 184 3.05 5.25 7.69
CA CYS A 184 3.46 4.85 9.03
C CYS A 184 2.44 5.21 10.12
N GLY A 185 1.23 5.64 9.74
CA GLY A 185 0.17 6.03 10.68
C GLY A 185 0.50 7.29 11.50
N ARG A 186 1.40 8.15 11.02
CA ARG A 186 1.71 9.47 11.61
C ARG A 186 0.74 10.55 11.16
N LEU A 187 0.23 10.43 9.94
CA LEU A 187 -0.76 11.34 9.36
C LEU A 187 -2.03 10.56 9.02
N ASP A 188 -3.14 10.93 9.64
CA ASP A 188 -4.45 10.47 9.17
C ASP A 188 -4.84 11.30 7.94
N ALA A 189 -4.85 10.64 6.78
CA ALA A 189 -5.09 11.28 5.49
C ALA A 189 -6.09 10.46 4.67
N PHE A 190 -6.70 11.10 3.67
CA PHE A 190 -7.70 10.48 2.80
C PHE A 190 -7.32 9.11 2.21
N PRO A 191 -6.04 8.84 1.82
CA PRO A 191 -5.67 7.53 1.31
C PRO A 191 -5.72 6.42 2.37
N VAL A 192 -5.66 6.75 3.66
CA VAL A 192 -5.60 5.77 4.75
C VAL A 192 -6.94 5.04 4.89
N ALA A 193 -6.86 3.71 4.92
CA ALA A 193 -7.99 2.83 5.20
C ALA A 193 -8.43 3.00 6.66
N ARG A 194 -9.73 2.90 6.88
CA ARG A 194 -10.40 3.05 8.17
C ARG A 194 -10.46 1.74 8.98
N SER A 195 -9.92 0.67 8.40
CA SER A 195 -9.75 -0.64 9.03
C SER A 195 -8.33 -1.14 8.77
N THR A 196 -7.79 -1.88 9.74
CA THR A 196 -6.48 -2.52 9.62
C THR A 196 -6.49 -3.64 8.59
N LEU A 197 -5.31 -4.08 8.14
CA LEU A 197 -5.18 -5.21 7.22
C LEU A 197 -5.96 -6.45 7.70
N ARG A 198 -5.81 -6.84 8.97
CA ARG A 198 -6.53 -7.98 9.54
C ARG A 198 -8.04 -7.75 9.64
N GLU A 199 -8.49 -6.55 10.01
CA GLU A 199 -9.93 -6.25 10.03
C GLU A 199 -10.55 -6.34 8.63
N LEU A 200 -9.83 -5.91 7.58
CA LEU A 200 -10.30 -6.02 6.20
C LEU A 200 -10.43 -7.49 5.76
N ALA A 201 -9.42 -8.31 6.09
CA ALA A 201 -9.47 -9.75 5.82
C ALA A 201 -10.60 -10.44 6.60
N ASP A 202 -10.73 -10.14 7.90
CA ASP A 202 -11.69 -10.81 8.78
C ASP A 202 -13.14 -10.33 8.57
N THR A 203 -13.35 -9.14 7.98
CA THR A 203 -14.68 -8.51 7.82
C THR A 203 -14.93 -8.08 6.37
N PRO A 204 -15.61 -8.93 5.55
CA PRO A 204 -15.91 -8.62 4.16
C PRO A 204 -16.60 -7.28 3.94
N LEU A 205 -17.49 -6.88 4.86
CA LEU A 205 -18.17 -5.58 4.81
C LEU A 205 -17.19 -4.39 4.83
N PHE A 206 -16.09 -4.48 5.59
CA PHE A 206 -15.09 -3.40 5.60
C PHE A 206 -14.27 -3.38 4.30
N THR A 207 -14.01 -4.56 3.72
CA THR A 207 -13.38 -4.63 2.40
C THR A 207 -14.28 -4.04 1.32
N ASP A 208 -15.58 -4.32 1.31
CA ASP A 208 -16.54 -3.69 0.39
C ASP A 208 -16.45 -2.15 0.46
N TYR A 209 -16.49 -1.59 1.67
CA TYR A 209 -16.37 -0.13 1.86
C TYR A 209 -15.05 0.40 1.31
N GLU A 210 -13.92 -0.25 1.63
CA GLU A 210 -12.60 0.22 1.23
C GLU A 210 -12.31 0.05 -0.26
N VAL A 211 -12.92 -0.92 -0.95
CA VAL A 211 -12.81 -1.10 -2.41
C VAL A 211 -13.53 0.04 -3.14
N ASP A 212 -14.73 0.40 -2.71
CA ASP A 212 -15.45 1.55 -3.28
C ASP A 212 -14.74 2.87 -2.96
N LEU A 213 -14.24 3.03 -1.73
CA LEU A 213 -13.42 4.17 -1.35
C LEU A 213 -12.09 4.20 -2.12
N HIS A 214 -11.51 3.06 -2.47
CA HIS A 214 -10.33 2.99 -3.32
C HIS A 214 -10.61 3.61 -4.69
N ALA A 215 -11.74 3.26 -5.32
CA ALA A 215 -12.16 3.89 -6.56
C ALA A 215 -12.33 5.42 -6.41
N ALA A 216 -12.97 5.85 -5.32
CA ALA A 216 -13.13 7.28 -5.01
C ALA A 216 -11.78 7.99 -4.81
N ARG A 217 -10.81 7.36 -4.13
CA ARG A 217 -9.45 7.87 -3.91
C ARG A 217 -8.69 8.01 -5.22
N LEU A 218 -8.78 7.02 -6.11
CA LEU A 218 -8.16 7.09 -7.44
C LEU A 218 -8.75 8.25 -8.27
N MET A 219 -10.07 8.44 -8.25
CA MET A 219 -10.70 9.60 -8.89
C MET A 219 -10.26 10.93 -8.25
N ALA A 220 -10.13 10.96 -6.92
CA ALA A 220 -9.75 12.16 -6.18
C ALA A 220 -8.29 12.59 -6.42
N GLN A 221 -7.41 11.72 -6.93
CA GLN A 221 -6.08 12.14 -7.36
C GLN A 221 -6.13 13.13 -8.52
N LEU A 222 -7.21 13.12 -9.31
CA LEU A 222 -7.43 14.07 -10.41
C LEU A 222 -8.18 15.33 -9.93
N ASP A 223 -9.13 15.16 -9.00
CA ASP A 223 -10.10 16.20 -8.63
C ASP A 223 -9.84 16.85 -7.25
N SER A 224 -8.91 16.32 -6.44
CA SER A 224 -8.61 16.72 -5.05
C SER A 224 -9.82 16.78 -4.09
N ASP A 225 -10.92 16.08 -4.39
CA ASP A 225 -12.16 16.07 -3.61
C ASP A 225 -12.75 14.66 -3.47
N LEU A 226 -12.44 14.00 -2.35
CA LEU A 226 -12.92 12.64 -2.07
C LEU A 226 -14.45 12.58 -1.89
N LEU A 227 -15.04 13.55 -1.19
CA LEU A 227 -16.49 13.54 -0.92
C LEU A 227 -17.27 13.81 -2.21
N GLY A 228 -16.77 14.69 -3.07
CA GLY A 228 -17.30 14.87 -4.41
C GLY A 228 -17.18 13.62 -5.27
N CYS A 229 -16.02 12.92 -5.24
CA CYS A 229 -15.84 11.64 -5.93
C CYS A 229 -16.84 10.58 -5.44
N LEU A 230 -16.98 10.44 -4.13
CA LEU A 230 -17.91 9.49 -3.52
C LEU A 230 -19.37 9.82 -3.88
N SER A 231 -19.75 11.10 -3.84
CA SER A 231 -21.08 11.57 -4.26
C SER A 231 -21.32 11.35 -5.77
N ARG A 232 -20.28 11.43 -6.61
CA ARG A 232 -20.37 11.09 -8.04
C ARG A 232 -20.58 9.58 -8.23
N LEU A 233 -19.87 8.74 -7.48
CA LEU A 233 -20.07 7.29 -7.51
C LEU A 233 -21.48 6.90 -7.03
N ALA A 234 -21.96 7.52 -5.94
CA ALA A 234 -23.31 7.32 -5.42
C ALA A 234 -24.38 7.63 -6.47
N ARG A 235 -24.28 8.79 -7.15
CA ARG A 235 -25.21 9.19 -8.21
C ARG A 235 -25.21 8.26 -9.43
N ARG A 236 -24.12 7.53 -9.66
CA ARG A 236 -23.99 6.54 -10.73
C ARG A 236 -24.46 5.13 -10.33
N GLY A 237 -24.91 4.94 -9.09
CA GLY A 237 -25.23 3.61 -8.56
C GLY A 237 -24.00 2.69 -8.45
N ALA A 238 -22.80 3.27 -8.39
CA ALA A 238 -21.54 2.54 -8.38
C ALA A 238 -21.03 2.20 -6.96
N LEU A 239 -21.75 2.63 -5.92
CA LEU A 239 -21.43 2.27 -4.54
C LEU A 239 -22.20 1.00 -4.14
N SER A 240 -21.53 0.09 -3.45
CA SER A 240 -22.16 -1.12 -2.93
C SER A 240 -23.11 -0.87 -1.76
N LYS A 241 -23.08 0.33 -1.16
CA LYS A 241 -23.91 0.75 -0.02
C LYS A 241 -24.43 2.19 -0.21
N PRO A 242 -25.41 2.66 0.59
CA PRO A 242 -25.83 4.06 0.59
C PRO A 242 -24.70 5.00 1.06
N LEU A 243 -24.67 6.24 0.56
CA LEU A 243 -23.65 7.24 0.86
C LEU A 243 -23.47 7.47 2.38
N ASP A 244 -24.57 7.56 3.14
CA ASP A 244 -24.54 7.78 4.59
C ASP A 244 -23.77 6.69 5.34
N ALA A 245 -23.80 5.45 4.84
CA ALA A 245 -23.04 4.36 5.45
C ALA A 245 -21.52 4.55 5.29
N TYR A 246 -21.07 5.13 4.18
CA TYR A 246 -19.65 5.49 4.01
C TYR A 246 -19.27 6.67 4.88
N LEU A 247 -20.14 7.68 5.01
CA LEU A 247 -19.88 8.82 5.89
C LEU A 247 -19.74 8.37 7.35
N GLU A 248 -20.50 7.38 7.78
CA GLU A 248 -20.34 6.76 9.09
C GLU A 248 -19.06 5.93 9.18
N TYR A 249 -18.79 5.08 8.20
CA TYR A 249 -17.58 4.25 8.15
C TYR A 249 -16.29 5.10 8.16
N LEU A 250 -16.30 6.26 7.51
CA LEU A 250 -15.18 7.21 7.47
C LEU A 250 -14.83 7.84 8.83
N LYS A 251 -15.72 7.75 9.83
CA LYS A 251 -15.44 8.22 11.21
C LYS A 251 -14.56 7.25 12.00
N ARG A 252 -14.37 6.02 11.52
CA ARG A 252 -13.52 5.02 12.19
C ARG A 252 -12.05 5.43 12.14
N THR A 253 -11.26 4.94 13.09
CA THR A 253 -9.81 5.08 13.08
C THR A 253 -9.20 3.68 13.24
N PRO A 254 -8.27 3.26 12.39
CA PRO A 254 -7.67 1.93 12.50
C PRO A 254 -6.86 1.83 13.81
N ALA A 255 -7.06 0.73 14.54
CA ALA A 255 -6.35 0.48 15.80
C ALA A 255 -4.99 -0.19 15.53
N LEU A 256 -3.91 0.59 15.50
CA LEU A 256 -2.53 0.13 15.28
C LEU A 256 -1.82 -0.30 16.57
#